data_AF-A0A2G9PB56-F1
#
_entry.id   AF-A0A2G9PB56-F1
#
_cell.length_a   1.000
_cell.length_b   1.000
_cell.length_c   1.000
_cell.angle_alpha   90.00
_cell.angle_beta   90.00
_cell.angle_gamma   90.00
#
_symmetry.space_group_name_H-M   'P 1'
#
loop_
_entity.id
_entity.type
_entity.pdbx_description
1 polymer ?
#
loop_
_entity_poly.entity_id
_entity_poly.type
_entity_poly.pdbx_seq_one_letter_code
_entity_poly.pdbx_strand_id
1 'polypeptide(L)' 'MPVEYAEYKGHKLIVLKREEDTKFPFQFGKGKAQLIVKYFDEIKKFAEEEDEQKPEQSQ' A
#
# COMPACT_ATOMS: atom_id res chain seq x y z
N MET A 1 -7.55 10.85 9.06
CA MET A 1 -7.50 9.37 9.16
C MET A 1 -6.95 8.83 7.84
N PRO A 2 -5.91 7.97 7.83
CA PRO A 2 -5.15 7.67 6.61
C PRO A 2 -5.85 6.70 5.64
N VAL A 3 -7.08 6.26 5.92
CA VAL A 3 -7.80 5.28 5.09
C VAL A 3 -9.08 5.90 4.56
N GLU A 4 -9.19 5.97 3.23
CA GLU A 4 -10.35 6.46 2.52
C GLU A 4 -10.86 5.42 1.52
N TYR A 5 -12.10 5.59 1.05
CA TYR A 5 -12.66 4.80 -0.03
C TYR A 5 -12.94 5.72 -1.22
N ALA A 6 -12.58 5.24 -2.40
CA ALA A 6 -12.85 5.91 -3.66
C ALA A 6 -13.58 4.98 -4.62
N GLU A 7 -14.01 5.53 -5.75
CA GLU A 7 -14.61 4.77 -6.85
C GLU A 7 -13.89 5.10 -8.15
N TYR A 8 -13.58 4.07 -8.94
CA TYR A 8 -13.02 4.23 -10.27
C TYR A 8 -13.71 3.27 -11.23
N LYS A 9 -14.40 3.82 -12.23
CA LYS A 9 -15.15 3.06 -13.24
C LYS A 9 -16.12 2.04 -12.62
N GLY A 10 -16.88 2.44 -11.59
CA GLY A 10 -17.82 1.56 -10.90
C GLY A 10 -17.18 0.54 -9.95
N HIS A 11 -15.85 0.58 -9.77
CA HIS A 11 -15.14 -0.30 -8.85
C HIS A 11 -14.69 0.48 -7.61
N LYS A 12 -15.03 -0.06 -6.43
CA LYS A 12 -14.57 0.47 -5.15
C LYS A 12 -13.06 0.25 -4.97
N LEU A 13 -12.37 1.32 -4.59
CA LEU A 13 -10.96 1.34 -4.23
C LEU A 13 -10.82 1.68 -2.75
N ILE A 14 -9.80 1.13 -2.11
CA ILE A 14 -9.29 1.61 -0.82
C ILE A 14 -8.06 2.48 -1.10
N VAL A 15 -7.96 3.61 -0.40
CA VAL A 15 -6.90 4.60 -0.52
C VAL A 15 -6.20 4.69 0.83
N LEU A 16 -4.91 4.37 0.85
CA LEU A 16 -4.03 4.46 2.00
C LEU A 16 -3.10 5.66 1.83
N LYS A 17 -3.30 6.68 2.65
CA LYS A 17 -2.51 7.90 2.70
C LYS A 17 -1.45 7.78 3.78
N ARG A 18 -0.22 8.25 3.52
CA ARG A 18 0.82 8.35 4.56
C ARG A 18 0.60 9.59 5.40
N GLU A 19 0.21 10.66 4.72
CA GLU A 19 -0.12 11.99 5.25
C GLU A 19 -1.36 12.52 4.52
N GLU A 20 -2.08 13.50 5.09
CA GLU A 20 -3.34 13.98 4.51
C GLU A 20 -3.20 14.51 3.07
N ASP A 21 -2.07 15.14 2.77
CA ASP A 21 -1.76 15.76 1.46
C ASP A 21 -0.93 14.85 0.53
N THR A 22 -0.95 13.52 0.75
CA THR A 22 -0.20 12.58 -0.09
C THR A 22 -0.62 12.72 -1.56
N LYS A 23 0.24 13.33 -2.40
CA LYS A 23 -0.03 13.58 -3.84
C LYS A 23 -0.31 12.30 -4.64
N PHE A 24 0.32 11.19 -4.26
CA PHE A 24 0.16 9.88 -4.88
C PHE A 24 -0.12 8.82 -3.80
N PRO A 25 -1.37 8.73 -3.33
CA PRO A 25 -1.71 7.78 -2.29
C PRO A 25 -1.64 6.36 -2.84
N PHE A 26 -1.31 5.41 -1.98
CA PHE A 26 -1.34 4.01 -2.36
C PHE A 26 -2.79 3.54 -2.40
N GLN A 27 -3.27 3.11 -3.56
CA GLN A 27 -4.66 2.72 -3.71
C GLN A 27 -4.82 1.44 -4.52
N PHE A 28 -5.82 0.63 -4.16
CA PHE A 28 -6.07 -0.64 -4.82
C PHE A 28 -7.53 -1.07 -4.69
N GLY A 29 -7.98 -1.90 -5.64
CA GLY A 29 -9.34 -2.43 -5.67
C GLY A 29 -9.53 -3.68 -4.82
N LYS A 30 -10.78 -4.12 -4.70
CA LYS A 30 -11.20 -5.26 -3.87
C LYS A 30 -10.43 -6.56 -4.14
N GLY A 31 -10.14 -6.89 -5.41
CA GLY A 31 -9.39 -8.11 -5.75
C GLY A 31 -7.97 -8.15 -5.17
N LYS A 32 -7.25 -7.01 -5.24
CA LYS A 32 -5.94 -6.87 -4.59
C LYS A 32 -6.07 -6.91 -3.07
N ALA A 33 -7.11 -6.29 -2.51
CA ALA A 33 -7.37 -6.31 -1.07
C ALA A 33 -7.56 -7.75 -0.54
N GLN A 34 -8.32 -8.58 -1.26
CA GLN A 34 -8.52 -9.99 -0.90
C GLN A 34 -7.22 -10.78 -0.92
N LEU A 35 -6.36 -10.53 -1.92
CA LEU A 35 -5.05 -11.17 -2.01
C LEU A 35 -4.16 -10.77 -0.82
N ILE A 36 -4.13 -9.48 -0.48
CA ILE A 36 -3.36 -8.97 0.68
C ILE A 36 -3.85 -9.62 1.97
N VAL A 37 -5.16 -9.67 2.20
CA VAL A 37 -5.72 -10.32 3.40
C VAL A 37 -5.37 -11.81 3.44
N LYS A 38 -5.44 -12.51 2.30
CA LYS A 38 -5.11 -13.94 2.22
C LYS A 38 -3.64 -14.23 2.57
N TYR A 39 -2.74 -13.32 2.24
CA TYR A 39 -1.29 -13.49 2.44
C TYR A 39 -0.72 -12.47 3.43
N PHE A 40 -1.55 -11.98 4.36
CA PHE A 40 -1.20 -10.85 5.22
C PHE A 40 0.03 -11.13 6.07
N ASP A 41 0.15 -12.34 6.63
CA ASP A 41 1.28 -12.70 7.48
C ASP A 41 2.62 -12.71 6.72
N GLU A 42 2.63 -13.21 5.49
CA GLU A 42 3.83 -13.22 4.64
C GLU A 42 4.21 -11.81 4.20
N ILE A 43 3.22 -10.99 3.82
CA ILE A 43 3.41 -9.58 3.48
C ILE A 43 3.94 -8.81 4.69
N LYS A 44 3.42 -9.10 5.89
CA LYS A 44 3.86 -8.46 7.13
C LYS A 44 5.32 -8.78 7.42
N LYS A 45 5.71 -10.07 7.35
CA LYS A 45 7.12 -10.48 7.49
C LYS A 45 8.01 -9.73 6.51
N PHE A 46 7.65 -9.74 5.22
CA PHE A 46 8.38 -9.01 4.19
C PHE A 46 8.50 -7.50 4.45
N ALA A 47 7.45 -6.88 4.99
CA ALA A 47 7.45 -5.44 5.30
C ALA A 47 8.26 -5.08 6.56
N GLU A 48 8.47 -6.04 7.46
CA GLU A 48 9.24 -5.89 8.71
C GLU A 48 10.66 -6.45 8.59
N GLU A 49 11.00 -7.13 7.49
CA GLU A 49 12.38 -7.54 7.19
C GLU A 49 13.26 -6.29 7.09
N GLU A 50 14.30 -6.23 7.94
CA GLU A 50 15.29 -5.14 7.89
C GLU A 50 16.03 -5.21 6.55
N ASP A 51 15.92 -4.15 5.74
CA ASP A 51 16.78 -3.95 4.57
C ASP A 51 18.23 -3.77 5.06
N GLU A 52 18.96 -4.87 5.26
CA GLU A 52 20.42 -4.82 5.30
C GLU A 52 20.93 -4.37 3.91
N GLN A 53 21.15 -3.05 3.81
CA GLN A 53 22.00 -2.34 2.86
C GLN A 53 21.58 -2.34 1.37
N LYS A 54 21.21 -1.15 0.89
CA LYS A 54 21.75 -0.64 -0.38
C LYS A 54 22.31 0.78 -0.18
N PRO A 55 23.63 1.00 -0.37
CA PRO A 55 24.22 2.32 -0.28
C PRO A 55 23.63 3.25 -1.35
N GLU A 56 23.42 4.50 -0.96
CA GLU A 56 23.14 5.65 -1.82
C GLU A 56 23.89 5.54 -3.15
N GLN A 57 23.15 5.36 -4.25
CA GLN A 57 23.63 5.76 -5.56
C GLN A 57 23.24 7.22 -5.77
N SER A 58 24.17 8.11 -5.46
CA SER A 58 24.22 9.46 -6.02
C SER A 58 24.32 9.38 -7.54
N GLN A 59 23.42 10.07 -8.24
CA GLN A 59 23.62 10.55 -9.60
C GLN A 59 23.25 12.02 -9.65
#